data_AF-A0A938MF47-F1
#
_entry.id   AF-A0A938MF47-F1
#
_cell.length_a   1.000
_cell.length_b   1.000
_cell.length_c   1.000
_cell.angle_alpha   90.00
_cell.angle_beta   90.00
_cell.angle_gamma   90.00
#
_symmetry.space_group_name_H-M   'P 1'
#
loop_
_entity.id
_entity.type
_entity.pdbx_description
1 polymer ?
#
loop_
_entity_poly.entity_id
_entity_poly.type
_entity_poly.pdbx_seq_one_letter_code
_entity_poly.pdbx_strand_id
1 'polypeptide(L)'
;MRSFLNALTELGGDFPKYCLWLGLSMLVGTVALLTSGSWRDRIREYGQRGGILSILGDVSSGVLRTLVGLGIIAFLSAHLITESRRFSSQHGRVTEANLASVQRIWGYPHAQRELAVQHFVETTEETEESFTDDESGRKRTKKTKTKVRNQVEQNSIVGSDVSVKIRMNYRRKGSAYYTCFEDECQFRYDVQNVTEKPTEAEFRFPLPSSEGLFDSVKITVDGRDLGPRLSYKSSRIGWTMPMQPGQKATVEIGYRSRGMDYFYYQVPEPREIRNFRLRMELADVQDLNYPEGCMTPMKITKNGKGSVLEWHLD
;
A
#
# COMPACT_ATOMS: atom_id res chain seq x y z
N MET A 1 -5.20 19.91 -35.06
CA MET A 1 -5.47 18.74 -34.19
C MET A 1 -5.56 19.10 -32.70
N ARG A 2 -4.61 19.85 -32.13
CA ARG A 2 -4.67 20.33 -30.72
C ARG A 2 -5.84 21.28 -30.41
N SER A 3 -6.26 22.15 -31.33
CA SER A 3 -7.42 23.03 -31.08
C SER A 3 -8.76 22.28 -31.08
N PHE A 4 -8.88 21.17 -31.82
CA PHE A 4 -10.08 20.33 -31.84
C PHE A 4 -10.22 19.49 -30.56
N LEU A 5 -9.09 19.01 -30.03
CA LEU A 5 -9.04 18.31 -28.73
C LEU A 5 -9.28 19.26 -27.54
N ASN A 6 -8.84 20.52 -27.63
CA ASN A 6 -9.16 21.55 -26.63
C ASN A 6 -10.63 21.99 -26.70
N ALA A 7 -11.21 22.11 -27.89
CA ALA A 7 -12.65 22.37 -28.05
C ALA A 7 -13.52 21.22 -27.50
N LEU A 8 -13.09 19.96 -27.70
CA LEU A 8 -13.77 18.78 -27.14
C LEU A 8 -13.68 18.67 -25.61
N THR A 9 -12.63 19.23 -25.00
CA THR A 9 -12.46 19.24 -23.53
C THR A 9 -13.20 20.41 -22.87
N GLU A 10 -13.31 21.58 -23.51
CA GLU A 10 -14.21 22.67 -23.06
C GLU A 10 -15.69 22.28 -23.21
N LEU A 11 -16.07 21.54 -24.25
CA LEU A 11 -17.40 20.95 -24.38
C LEU A 11 -17.70 19.87 -23.32
N GLY A 12 -16.67 19.25 -22.71
CA GLY A 12 -16.80 18.11 -21.80
C GLY A 12 -17.46 18.43 -20.44
N GLY A 13 -17.49 19.70 -20.03
CA GLY A 13 -18.13 20.12 -18.77
C GLY A 13 -19.66 20.01 -18.82
N ASP A 14 -20.25 20.46 -19.92
CA ASP A 14 -21.70 20.46 -20.15
C ASP A 14 -22.17 19.41 -21.17
N PHE A 15 -21.26 18.64 -21.75
CA PHE A 15 -21.54 17.52 -22.66
C PHE A 15 -22.70 16.62 -22.20
N PRO A 16 -22.80 16.22 -20.91
CA PRO A 16 -23.94 15.40 -20.44
C PRO A 16 -25.28 16.13 -20.57
N LYS A 17 -25.32 17.46 -20.36
CA LYS A 17 -26.54 18.26 -20.50
C LYS A 17 -26.95 18.35 -21.97
N TYR A 18 -26.01 18.56 -22.88
CA TYR A 18 -26.30 18.59 -24.32
C TYR A 18 -26.80 17.24 -24.82
N CYS A 19 -26.22 16.12 -24.38
CA CYS A 19 -26.72 14.79 -24.69
C CYS A 19 -28.14 14.55 -24.15
N LEU A 20 -28.47 15.04 -22.96
CA LEU A 20 -29.83 14.97 -22.40
C LEU A 20 -30.83 15.77 -23.26
N TRP A 21 -30.47 17.00 -23.66
CA TRP A 21 -31.33 17.83 -24.51
C TRP A 21 -31.48 17.28 -25.94
N LEU A 22 -30.41 16.72 -26.52
CA LEU A 22 -30.46 16.03 -27.81
C LEU A 22 -31.31 14.76 -27.73
N GLY A 23 -31.11 13.92 -26.72
CA GLY A 23 -31.91 12.71 -26.51
C GLY A 23 -33.39 13.03 -26.30
N LEU A 24 -33.70 14.03 -25.47
CA LEU A 24 -35.07 14.46 -25.21
C LEU A 24 -35.72 15.07 -26.46
N SER A 25 -35.01 15.90 -27.22
CA SER A 25 -35.54 16.51 -28.45
C SER A 25 -35.77 15.48 -29.55
N MET A 26 -34.88 14.49 -29.71
CA MET A 26 -35.09 13.37 -30.64
C MET A 26 -36.28 12.50 -30.22
N LEU A 27 -36.46 12.25 -28.92
CA LEU A 27 -37.60 11.48 -28.41
C LEU A 27 -38.92 12.22 -28.61
N VAL A 28 -38.97 13.51 -28.28
CA VAL A 28 -40.15 14.38 -28.51
C VAL A 28 -40.46 14.49 -30.00
N GLY A 29 -39.46 14.72 -30.84
CA GLY A 29 -39.63 14.78 -32.30
C GLY A 29 -40.16 13.47 -32.87
N THR A 30 -39.68 12.33 -32.36
CA THR A 30 -40.17 11.02 -32.77
C THR A 30 -41.61 10.79 -32.33
N VAL A 31 -41.97 11.10 -31.08
CA VAL A 31 -43.36 10.98 -30.59
C VAL A 31 -44.29 11.91 -31.38
N ALA A 32 -43.87 13.14 -31.67
CA ALA A 32 -44.64 14.08 -32.49
C ALA A 32 -44.88 13.57 -33.92
N LEU A 33 -43.85 12.99 -34.56
CA LEU A 33 -43.99 12.36 -35.87
C LEU A 33 -44.93 11.15 -35.83
N LEU A 34 -44.80 10.28 -34.82
CA LEU A 34 -45.62 9.09 -34.63
C LEU A 34 -47.09 9.42 -34.29
N THR A 35 -47.37 10.59 -33.72
CA THR A 35 -48.71 11.06 -33.33
C THR A 35 -49.35 11.96 -34.38
N SER A 36 -48.56 12.57 -35.27
CA SER A 36 -49.10 13.35 -36.39
C SER A 36 -49.87 12.46 -37.37
N GLY A 37 -51.16 12.75 -37.58
CA GLY A 37 -52.02 12.00 -38.50
C GLY A 37 -51.45 11.96 -39.93
N SER A 38 -50.81 13.05 -40.37
CA SER A 38 -50.19 13.18 -41.69
C SER A 38 -49.09 12.15 -41.98
N TRP A 39 -48.33 11.73 -40.96
CA TRP A 39 -47.27 10.73 -41.14
C TRP A 39 -47.84 9.31 -41.19
N ARG A 40 -48.86 9.03 -40.37
CA ARG A 40 -49.60 7.77 -40.40
C ARG A 40 -50.34 7.56 -41.72
N ASP A 41 -50.93 8.62 -42.26
CA ASP A 41 -51.64 8.59 -43.53
C ASP A 41 -50.68 8.37 -44.70
N ARG A 42 -49.50 9.03 -44.70
CA ARG A 42 -48.45 8.77 -45.70
C ARG A 42 -47.94 7.32 -45.66
N ILE A 43 -47.69 6.75 -44.48
CA ILE A 43 -47.24 5.34 -44.37
C ILE A 43 -48.30 4.37 -44.89
N ARG A 44 -49.59 4.64 -44.61
CA ARG A 44 -50.69 3.85 -45.17
C ARG A 44 -50.76 3.93 -46.70
N GLU A 45 -50.49 5.11 -47.26
CA GLU A 45 -50.44 5.32 -48.71
C GLU A 45 -49.29 4.55 -49.38
N TYR A 46 -48.13 4.46 -48.73
CA TYR A 46 -46.98 3.68 -49.23
C TYR A 46 -47.18 2.16 -49.16
N GLY A 47 -47.96 1.67 -48.19
CA GLY A 47 -48.27 0.24 -48.06
C GLY A 47 -49.18 -0.33 -49.15
N GLN A 48 -49.95 0.51 -49.86
CA GLN A 48 -50.85 0.07 -50.93
C GLN A 48 -50.20 0.04 -52.33
N ARG A 49 -49.06 0.72 -52.54
CA ARG A 49 -48.33 0.66 -53.82
C ARG A 49 -47.19 -0.34 -53.72
N GLY A 50 -47.46 -1.60 -54.08
CA GLY A 50 -46.44 -2.66 -54.11
C GLY A 50 -45.23 -2.27 -54.99
N GLY A 51 -44.03 -2.30 -54.39
CA GLY A 51 -42.77 -1.96 -55.05
C GLY A 51 -41.68 -1.54 -54.05
N ILE A 52 -40.51 -1.12 -54.53
CA ILE A 52 -39.32 -0.71 -53.74
C ILE A 52 -39.65 0.31 -52.62
N LEU A 53 -40.73 1.07 -52.76
CA LEU A 53 -41.21 2.06 -51.79
C LEU A 53 -41.77 1.44 -50.49
N SER A 54 -42.30 0.21 -50.50
CA SER A 54 -42.75 -0.46 -49.27
C SER A 54 -41.56 -0.93 -48.42
N ILE A 55 -40.46 -1.34 -49.07
CA ILE A 55 -39.19 -1.69 -48.42
C ILE A 55 -38.57 -0.46 -47.74
N LEU A 56 -38.65 0.72 -48.37
CA LEU A 56 -38.22 1.99 -47.76
C LEU A 56 -39.04 2.36 -46.51
N GLY A 57 -40.34 2.04 -46.50
CA GLY A 57 -41.23 2.20 -45.34
C GLY A 57 -40.80 1.33 -44.15
N ASP A 58 -40.57 0.04 -44.39
CA ASP A 58 -40.12 -0.89 -43.34
C ASP A 58 -38.72 -0.55 -42.81
N VAL A 59 -37.78 -0.19 -43.70
CA VAL A 59 -36.44 0.28 -43.32
C VAL A 59 -36.52 1.56 -42.49
N SER A 60 -37.38 2.52 -42.87
CA SER A 60 -37.56 3.76 -42.11
C SER A 60 -38.12 3.50 -40.70
N SER A 61 -38.99 2.49 -40.55
CA SER A 61 -39.54 2.09 -39.24
C SER A 61 -38.49 1.41 -38.35
N GLY A 62 -37.61 0.59 -38.93
CA GLY A 62 -36.50 -0.05 -38.22
C GLY A 62 -35.43 0.96 -37.79
N VAL A 63 -35.06 1.89 -38.67
CA VAL A 63 -34.11 2.97 -38.37
C VAL A 63 -34.66 3.87 -37.27
N LEU A 64 -35.95 4.23 -37.33
CA LEU A 64 -36.58 5.06 -36.30
C LEU A 64 -36.59 4.38 -34.93
N ARG A 65 -36.94 3.09 -34.85
CA ARG A 65 -36.87 2.31 -33.60
C ARG A 65 -35.46 2.26 -33.03
N THR A 66 -34.46 2.11 -33.90
CA THR A 66 -33.04 2.08 -33.50
C THR A 66 -32.59 3.43 -32.95
N LEU A 67 -32.95 4.53 -33.61
CA LEU A 67 -32.62 5.89 -33.16
C LEU A 67 -33.28 6.22 -31.82
N VAL A 68 -34.53 5.81 -31.60
CA VAL A 68 -35.20 5.96 -30.30
C VAL A 68 -34.50 5.14 -29.23
N GLY A 69 -34.16 3.88 -29.52
CA GLY A 69 -33.41 3.03 -28.59
C GLY A 69 -32.06 3.63 -28.20
N LEU A 70 -31.30 4.14 -29.18
CA LEU A 70 -30.02 4.83 -28.93
C LEU A 70 -30.23 6.12 -28.12
N GLY A 71 -31.28 6.90 -28.39
CA GLY A 71 -31.63 8.10 -27.64
C GLY A 71 -31.93 7.80 -26.17
N ILE A 72 -32.69 6.74 -25.89
CA ILE A 72 -32.98 6.29 -24.52
C ILE A 72 -31.70 5.84 -23.80
N ILE A 73 -30.85 5.05 -24.46
CA ILE A 73 -29.57 4.61 -23.88
C ILE A 73 -28.68 5.80 -23.57
N ALA A 74 -28.58 6.78 -24.49
CA ALA A 74 -27.79 7.99 -24.29
C ALA A 74 -28.33 8.83 -23.11
N PHE A 75 -29.65 8.99 -23.02
CA PHE A 75 -30.30 9.70 -21.92
C PHE A 75 -30.03 9.02 -20.58
N LEU A 76 -30.27 7.71 -20.48
CA LEU A 76 -30.01 6.93 -19.25
C LEU A 76 -28.54 6.99 -18.87
N SER A 77 -27.63 6.88 -19.83
CA SER A 77 -26.18 6.99 -19.58
C SER A 77 -25.80 8.36 -19.03
N ALA A 78 -26.31 9.44 -19.64
CA ALA A 78 -26.05 10.80 -19.16
C ALA A 78 -26.65 11.06 -17.77
N HIS A 79 -27.84 10.52 -17.50
CA HIS A 79 -28.48 10.59 -16.19
C HIS A 79 -27.65 9.85 -15.13
N LEU A 80 -27.25 8.59 -15.39
CA LEU A 80 -26.39 7.81 -14.50
C LEU A 80 -25.04 8.47 -14.23
N ILE A 81 -24.40 9.06 -15.26
CA ILE A 81 -23.15 9.82 -15.08
C ILE A 81 -23.36 11.02 -14.18
N THR A 82 -24.47 11.74 -14.35
CA THR A 82 -24.80 12.92 -13.55
C THR A 82 -25.07 12.56 -12.09
N GLU A 83 -25.89 11.54 -11.85
CA GLU A 83 -26.18 11.04 -10.50
C GLU A 83 -24.93 10.46 -9.84
N SER A 84 -24.09 9.74 -10.57
CA SER A 84 -22.80 9.24 -10.07
C SER A 84 -21.86 10.38 -9.64
N ARG A 85 -21.77 11.46 -10.41
CA ARG A 85 -20.99 12.67 -10.05
C ARG A 85 -21.57 13.36 -8.83
N ARG A 86 -22.90 13.53 -8.78
CA ARG A 86 -23.60 14.16 -7.65
C ARG A 86 -23.41 13.35 -6.36
N PHE A 87 -23.63 12.04 -6.43
CA PHE A 87 -23.38 11.12 -5.33
C PHE A 87 -21.92 11.21 -4.85
N SER A 88 -20.95 11.15 -5.77
CA SER A 88 -19.53 11.27 -5.45
C SER A 88 -19.19 12.59 -4.74
N SER A 89 -19.81 13.69 -5.14
CA SER A 89 -19.58 15.02 -4.54
C SER A 89 -20.21 15.19 -3.15
N GLN A 90 -21.39 14.61 -2.93
CA GLN A 90 -22.17 14.81 -1.69
C GLN A 90 -21.86 13.75 -0.63
N HIS A 91 -21.68 12.50 -1.05
CA HIS A 91 -21.53 11.35 -0.16
C HIS A 91 -20.11 10.81 -0.14
N GLY A 92 -19.17 11.43 -0.87
CA GLY A 92 -17.90 10.80 -1.20
C GLY A 92 -18.12 9.51 -2.01
N ARG A 93 -17.03 8.91 -2.49
CA ARG A 93 -17.12 7.62 -3.20
C ARG A 93 -16.87 6.47 -2.22
N VAL A 94 -17.76 5.47 -2.08
CA VAL A 94 -17.38 4.19 -1.45
C VAL A 94 -16.50 3.42 -2.44
N THR A 95 -15.29 3.91 -2.65
CA THR A 95 -14.37 3.41 -3.67
C THR A 95 -12.96 3.39 -3.12
N GLU A 96 -12.13 2.59 -3.78
CA GLU A 96 -10.68 2.58 -3.65
C GLU A 96 -10.05 4.00 -3.57
N ALA A 97 -10.62 4.99 -4.27
CA ALA A 97 -10.13 6.37 -4.20
C ALA A 97 -10.29 7.03 -2.81
N ASN A 98 -11.38 6.73 -2.08
CA ASN A 98 -11.52 7.22 -0.71
C ASN A 98 -10.56 6.49 0.23
N LEU A 99 -10.43 5.16 0.09
CA LEU A 99 -9.46 4.37 0.85
C LEU A 99 -8.03 4.90 0.64
N ALA A 100 -7.59 5.02 -0.61
CA ALA A 100 -6.28 5.54 -0.97
C ALA A 100 -6.04 6.96 -0.44
N SER A 101 -7.09 7.79 -0.40
CA SER A 101 -6.97 9.12 0.19
C SER A 101 -6.87 9.09 1.72
N VAL A 102 -7.58 8.20 2.40
CA VAL A 102 -7.41 8.02 3.86
C VAL A 102 -6.02 7.48 4.14
N GLN A 103 -5.55 6.50 3.37
CA GLN A 103 -4.21 5.94 3.51
C GLN A 103 -3.11 7.00 3.39
N ARG A 104 -3.19 7.87 2.37
CA ARG A 104 -2.20 8.94 2.16
C ARG A 104 -2.15 9.97 3.30
N ILE A 105 -3.28 10.19 3.99
CA ILE A 105 -3.38 11.21 5.06
C ILE A 105 -3.09 10.59 6.43
N TRP A 106 -3.56 9.37 6.66
CA TRP A 106 -3.55 8.72 7.96
C TRP A 106 -2.37 7.75 8.12
N GLY A 107 -2.18 6.86 7.14
CA GLY A 107 -1.18 5.80 7.20
C GLY A 107 -1.66 4.53 6.51
N TYR A 108 -0.83 3.51 6.53
CA TYR A 108 -1.11 2.20 5.91
C TYR A 108 -1.22 1.13 6.98
N PRO A 109 -1.61 -0.11 6.64
CA PRO A 109 -1.49 -1.21 7.58
C PRO A 109 -0.05 -1.40 8.05
N HIS A 110 0.12 -1.70 9.34
CA HIS A 110 1.43 -1.78 9.97
C HIS A 110 1.90 -3.22 10.05
N ALA A 111 2.99 -3.52 9.36
CA ALA A 111 3.74 -4.76 9.52
C ALA A 111 5.14 -4.43 10.07
N GLN A 112 5.24 -4.33 11.39
CA GLN A 112 6.53 -4.10 12.04
C GLN A 112 7.35 -5.38 12.03
N ARG A 113 8.53 -5.33 11.43
CA ARG A 113 9.51 -6.40 11.47
C ARG A 113 10.55 -6.15 12.57
N GLU A 114 11.09 -7.20 13.16
CA GLU A 114 12.16 -7.05 14.14
C GLU A 114 13.43 -6.39 13.56
N LEU A 115 14.30 -5.96 14.47
CA LEU A 115 15.64 -5.52 14.14
C LEU A 115 16.42 -6.63 13.43
N ALA A 116 17.02 -6.33 12.27
CA ALA A 116 17.96 -7.22 11.63
C ALA A 116 19.39 -6.84 12.03
N VAL A 117 20.19 -7.83 12.43
CA VAL A 117 21.61 -7.66 12.78
C VAL A 117 22.44 -8.63 11.96
N GLN A 118 23.42 -8.12 11.24
CA GLN A 118 24.39 -8.93 10.49
C GLN A 118 25.80 -8.62 10.95
N HIS A 119 26.64 -9.63 11.06
CA HIS A 119 28.02 -9.45 11.48
C HIS A 119 28.98 -9.77 10.34
N PHE A 120 30.04 -8.99 10.23
CA PHE A 120 31.06 -9.14 9.21
C PHE A 120 32.45 -9.22 9.83
N VAL A 121 33.32 -10.00 9.20
CA VAL A 121 34.75 -10.06 9.52
C VAL A 121 35.56 -9.70 8.28
N GLU A 122 36.63 -8.93 8.47
CA GLU A 122 37.62 -8.69 7.43
C GLU A 122 38.61 -9.85 7.40
N THR A 123 38.66 -10.57 6.28
CA THR A 123 39.68 -11.58 6.01
C THR A 123 40.59 -11.10 4.89
N THR A 124 41.89 -11.39 4.97
CA THR A 124 42.80 -11.18 3.84
C THR A 124 42.85 -12.47 3.03
N GLU A 125 42.39 -12.42 1.79
CA GLU A 125 42.50 -13.52 0.84
C GLU A 125 43.73 -13.30 -0.05
N GLU A 126 44.55 -14.34 -0.20
CA GLU A 126 45.69 -14.37 -1.10
C GLU A 126 45.28 -15.09 -2.39
N THR A 127 45.20 -14.36 -3.50
CA THR A 127 44.96 -14.95 -4.82
C THR A 127 46.29 -15.06 -5.56
N GLU A 128 46.60 -16.28 -6.03
CA GLU A 128 47.74 -16.54 -6.91
C GLU A 128 47.25 -16.62 -8.36
N GLU A 129 47.58 -15.60 -9.15
CA GLU A 129 47.35 -15.62 -10.60
C GLU A 129 48.66 -15.97 -11.30
N SER A 130 48.68 -17.14 -11.96
CA SER A 130 49.78 -17.50 -12.85
C SER A 130 49.54 -16.90 -14.23
N PHE A 131 50.41 -16.01 -14.68
CA PHE A 131 50.40 -15.49 -16.05
C PHE A 131 51.66 -15.97 -16.78
N THR A 132 51.51 -16.25 -18.07
CA THR A 132 52.64 -16.60 -18.93
C THR A 132 53.16 -15.30 -19.53
N ASP A 133 54.46 -15.06 -19.41
CA ASP A 133 55.10 -13.87 -19.98
C ASP A 133 55.25 -14.06 -21.50
N ASP A 134 54.57 -13.24 -22.30
CA ASP A 134 54.46 -13.40 -23.77
C ASP A 134 55.83 -13.29 -24.48
N GLU A 135 56.81 -12.59 -23.89
CA GLU A 135 58.17 -12.47 -24.44
C GLU A 135 59.11 -13.62 -24.05
N SER A 136 58.83 -14.32 -22.95
CA SER A 136 59.78 -15.23 -22.29
C SER A 136 59.29 -16.68 -22.21
N GLY A 137 58.00 -16.95 -22.42
CA GLY A 137 57.38 -18.27 -22.25
C GLY A 137 57.43 -18.81 -20.82
N ARG A 138 57.93 -18.05 -19.84
CA ARG A 138 58.01 -18.45 -18.42
C ARG A 138 56.70 -18.15 -17.72
N LYS A 139 56.18 -19.12 -16.97
CA LYS A 139 55.10 -18.88 -16.01
C LYS A 139 55.63 -18.02 -14.86
N ARG A 140 54.99 -16.89 -14.62
CA ARG A 140 55.18 -16.03 -13.45
C ARG A 140 53.93 -16.09 -12.59
N THR A 141 54.12 -16.08 -11.27
CA THR A 141 53.02 -16.08 -10.31
C THR A 141 52.93 -14.69 -9.67
N LYS A 142 51.77 -14.04 -9.76
CA LYS A 142 51.46 -12.83 -9.02
C LYS A 142 50.62 -13.20 -7.80
N LYS A 143 51.13 -12.91 -6.61
CA LYS A 143 50.36 -12.98 -5.36
C LYS A 143 49.70 -11.62 -5.11
N THR A 144 48.38 -11.58 -5.11
CA THR A 144 47.60 -10.38 -4.76
C THR A 144 46.91 -10.63 -3.43
N LYS A 145 47.14 -9.75 -2.44
CA LYS A 145 46.44 -9.75 -1.15
C LYS A 145 45.24 -8.80 -1.26
N THR A 146 44.03 -9.34 -1.15
CA THR A 146 42.80 -8.54 -1.17
C THR A 146 42.09 -8.68 0.17
N LYS A 147 41.67 -7.57 0.76
CA LYS A 147 40.79 -7.58 1.95
C LYS A 147 39.36 -7.84 1.50
N VAL A 148 38.75 -8.89 2.03
CA VAL A 148 37.37 -9.31 1.72
C VAL A 148 36.53 -9.22 2.99
N ARG A 149 35.35 -8.63 2.88
CA ARG A 149 34.36 -8.53 3.97
C ARG A 149 33.42 -9.72 3.88
N ASN A 150 33.58 -10.68 4.80
CA ASN A 150 32.79 -11.91 4.83
C ASN A 150 31.72 -11.84 5.93
N GLN A 151 30.48 -12.19 5.59
CA GLN A 151 29.39 -12.28 6.57
C GLN A 151 29.59 -13.51 7.46
N VAL A 152 29.35 -13.36 8.76
CA VAL A 152 29.36 -14.44 9.73
C VAL A 152 27.94 -14.67 10.23
N GLU A 153 27.39 -15.85 9.93
CA GLU A 153 26.08 -16.25 10.42
C GLU A 153 26.11 -16.49 11.93
N GLN A 154 25.22 -15.82 12.65
CA GLN A 154 25.06 -15.99 14.09
C GLN A 154 23.68 -15.52 14.54
N ASN A 155 23.14 -16.14 15.60
CA ASN A 155 21.95 -15.66 16.28
C ASN A 155 22.35 -14.62 17.32
N SER A 156 22.62 -13.39 16.88
CA SER A 156 23.14 -12.33 17.75
C SER A 156 22.06 -11.66 18.61
N ILE A 157 20.77 -11.80 18.29
CA ILE A 157 19.68 -11.28 19.13
C ILE A 157 19.37 -12.31 20.22
N VAL A 158 19.88 -12.05 21.42
CA VAL A 158 19.77 -12.96 22.58
C VAL A 158 18.62 -12.63 23.52
N GLY A 159 17.94 -11.50 23.29
CA GLY A 159 16.73 -11.10 24.01
C GLY A 159 15.96 -9.99 23.29
N SER A 160 14.66 -9.93 23.52
CA SER A 160 13.80 -8.90 22.92
C SER A 160 12.63 -8.56 23.85
N ASP A 161 12.43 -7.28 24.14
CA ASP A 161 11.24 -6.78 24.85
C ASP A 161 10.56 -5.73 23.98
N VAL A 162 9.34 -6.04 23.55
CA VAL A 162 8.55 -5.22 22.63
C VAL A 162 7.28 -4.79 23.32
N SER A 163 7.06 -3.48 23.41
CA SER A 163 5.83 -2.88 23.92
C SER A 163 5.16 -2.06 22.83
N VAL A 164 3.89 -2.35 22.58
CA VAL A 164 3.06 -1.64 21.60
C VAL A 164 1.79 -1.18 22.29
N LYS A 165 1.47 0.11 22.21
CA LYS A 165 0.20 0.66 22.66
C LYS A 165 -0.61 1.08 21.44
N ILE A 166 -1.84 0.61 21.34
CA ILE A 166 -2.74 0.93 20.22
C ILE A 166 -3.99 1.60 20.77
N ARG A 167 -4.40 2.68 20.10
CA ARG A 167 -5.68 3.35 20.33
C ARG A 167 -6.44 3.46 19.02
N MET A 168 -7.70 3.01 19.00
CA MET A 168 -8.52 3.11 17.80
C MET A 168 -8.88 4.57 17.51
N ASN A 169 -8.88 4.92 16.23
CA ASN A 169 -9.19 6.26 15.73
C ASN A 169 -9.95 6.16 14.41
N TYR A 170 -11.19 5.69 14.44
CA TYR A 170 -12.01 5.50 13.24
C TYR A 170 -12.20 6.80 12.46
N ARG A 171 -11.98 6.75 11.14
CA ARG A 171 -12.12 7.93 10.26
C ARG A 171 -13.29 7.74 9.33
N ARG A 172 -14.15 8.77 9.20
CA ARG A 172 -15.24 8.79 8.23
C ARG A 172 -14.81 9.57 7.01
N LYS A 173 -14.95 8.98 5.82
CA LYS A 173 -14.80 9.68 4.55
C LYS A 173 -15.94 9.30 3.61
N GLY A 174 -16.80 10.27 3.35
CA GLY A 174 -18.06 10.02 2.66
C GLY A 174 -19.05 9.22 3.52
N SER A 175 -19.64 8.18 2.94
CA SER A 175 -20.52 7.23 3.66
C SER A 175 -19.77 6.08 4.33
N ALA A 176 -18.46 5.93 4.11
CA ALA A 176 -17.66 4.84 4.69
C ALA A 176 -16.91 5.27 5.97
N TYR A 177 -16.81 4.33 6.91
CA TYR A 177 -15.88 4.39 8.03
C TYR A 177 -14.66 3.52 7.75
N TYR A 178 -13.49 4.00 8.15
CA TYR A 178 -12.21 3.36 7.97
C TYR A 178 -11.63 3.03 9.34
N THR A 179 -11.18 1.79 9.49
CA THR A 179 -10.50 1.31 10.69
C THR A 179 -9.08 1.87 10.69
N CYS A 180 -8.83 2.71 11.68
CA CYS A 180 -7.62 3.51 11.78
C CYS A 180 -7.20 3.47 13.25
N PHE A 181 -5.91 3.59 13.53
CA PHE A 181 -5.38 3.60 14.88
C PHE A 181 -4.15 4.50 15.00
N GLU A 182 -3.83 4.82 16.24
CA GLU A 182 -2.56 5.44 16.64
C GLU A 182 -1.77 4.41 17.42
N ASP A 183 -0.46 4.35 17.19
CA ASP A 183 0.44 3.46 17.91
C ASP A 183 1.60 4.20 18.57
N GLU A 184 1.98 3.72 19.74
CA GLU A 184 3.23 4.04 20.42
C GLU A 184 4.01 2.74 20.60
N CYS A 185 5.14 2.64 19.92
CA CYS A 185 5.96 1.45 19.88
C CYS A 185 7.29 1.67 20.58
N GLN A 186 7.70 0.70 21.40
CA GLN A 186 8.98 0.64 22.07
C GLN A 186 9.55 -0.76 21.89
N PHE A 187 10.79 -0.84 21.41
CA PHE A 187 11.51 -2.08 21.17
C PHE A 187 12.83 -2.02 21.91
N ARG A 188 13.16 -3.08 22.63
CA ARG A 188 14.47 -3.28 23.23
C ARG A 188 15.02 -4.61 22.76
N TYR A 189 16.23 -4.60 22.21
CA TYR A 189 16.95 -5.78 21.76
C TYR A 189 18.26 -5.89 22.50
N ASP A 190 18.53 -7.07 23.06
CA ASP A 190 19.86 -7.39 23.59
C ASP A 190 20.62 -8.16 22.51
N VAL A 191 21.69 -7.55 22.02
CA VAL A 191 22.51 -8.05 20.91
C VAL A 191 23.87 -8.47 21.43
N GLN A 192 24.36 -9.63 21.02
CA GLN A 192 25.65 -10.16 21.41
C GLN A 192 26.44 -10.64 20.19
N ASN A 193 27.72 -10.28 20.10
CA ASN A 193 28.64 -10.97 19.21
C ASN A 193 29.00 -12.32 19.84
N VAL A 194 28.41 -13.40 19.37
CA VAL A 194 28.63 -14.75 19.91
C VAL A 194 29.88 -15.43 19.32
N THR A 195 30.59 -14.74 18.42
CA THR A 195 31.81 -15.27 17.81
C THR A 195 33.04 -14.97 18.67
N GLU A 196 34.11 -15.73 18.44
CA GLU A 196 35.41 -15.53 19.07
C GLU A 196 36.26 -14.42 18.41
N LYS A 197 35.72 -13.76 17.38
CA LYS A 197 36.43 -12.74 16.58
C LYS A 197 35.76 -11.38 16.74
N PRO A 198 36.53 -10.27 16.69
CA PRO A 198 35.93 -8.96 16.51
C PRO A 198 35.13 -8.93 15.21
N THR A 199 33.93 -8.37 15.26
CA THR A 199 33.03 -8.24 14.11
C THR A 199 32.63 -6.79 13.90
N GLU A 200 32.32 -6.42 12.67
CA GLU A 200 31.53 -5.23 12.38
C GLU A 200 30.05 -5.64 12.32
N ALA A 201 29.25 -5.15 13.28
CA ALA A 201 27.82 -5.40 13.32
C ALA A 201 27.07 -4.32 12.55
N GLU A 202 26.22 -4.73 11.61
CA GLU A 202 25.33 -3.89 10.82
C GLU A 202 23.90 -4.09 11.29
N PHE A 203 23.30 -3.01 11.77
CA PHE A 203 21.95 -2.97 12.33
C PHE A 203 21.01 -2.34 11.30
N ARG A 204 19.86 -2.97 11.09
CA ARG A 204 18.83 -2.47 10.17
C ARG A 204 17.46 -2.62 10.81
N PHE A 205 16.88 -1.49 11.19
CA PHE A 205 15.52 -1.43 11.72
C PHE A 205 14.55 -0.96 10.63
N PRO A 206 13.59 -1.81 10.21
CA PRO A 206 12.57 -1.43 9.25
C PRO A 206 11.44 -0.65 9.93
N LEU A 207 11.04 0.48 9.34
CA LEU A 207 9.77 1.13 9.72
C LEU A 207 8.61 0.36 9.07
N PRO A 208 7.43 0.29 9.73
CA PRO A 208 6.31 -0.56 9.31
C PRO A 208 5.65 -0.14 8.00
N SER A 209 5.90 1.09 7.53
CA SER A 209 5.42 1.60 6.24
C SER A 209 6.46 2.55 5.64
N SER A 210 6.62 2.50 4.31
CA SER A 210 7.48 3.42 3.57
C SER A 210 6.90 4.82 3.38
N GLU A 211 5.60 4.97 3.59
CA GLU A 211 4.85 6.22 3.43
C GLU A 211 4.18 6.67 4.73
N GLY A 212 4.49 6.02 5.86
CA GLY A 212 3.93 6.33 7.16
C GLY A 212 4.48 7.61 7.77
N LEU A 213 3.65 8.30 8.55
CA LEU A 213 4.06 9.45 9.37
C LEU A 213 4.57 8.94 10.72
N PHE A 214 5.86 9.13 10.97
CA PHE A 214 6.49 8.78 12.24
C PHE A 214 6.86 10.04 13.02
N ASP A 215 6.49 10.05 14.30
CA ASP A 215 6.83 11.10 15.26
C ASP A 215 7.71 10.52 16.37
N SER A 216 8.54 11.36 16.97
CA SER A 216 9.33 11.05 18.17
C SER A 216 10.20 9.80 18.01
N VAL A 217 10.73 9.58 16.79
CA VAL A 217 11.64 8.47 16.52
C VAL A 217 12.92 8.67 17.34
N LYS A 218 13.21 7.73 18.24
CA LYS A 218 14.39 7.74 19.10
C LYS A 218 15.08 6.38 19.02
N ILE A 219 16.39 6.39 18.86
CA ILE A 219 17.21 5.17 18.85
C ILE A 219 18.40 5.37 19.77
N THR A 220 18.54 4.49 20.75
CA THR A 220 19.67 4.48 21.68
C THR A 220 20.40 3.16 21.60
N VAL A 221 21.73 3.21 21.71
CA VAL A 221 22.58 2.03 21.91
C VAL A 221 23.35 2.23 23.21
N ASP A 222 23.18 1.32 24.15
CA ASP A 222 23.72 1.41 25.52
C ASP A 222 23.40 2.76 26.18
N GLY A 223 22.17 3.25 25.97
CA GLY A 223 21.68 4.53 26.48
C GLY A 223 22.16 5.77 25.73
N ARG A 224 23.03 5.63 24.71
CA ARG A 224 23.53 6.76 23.89
C ARG A 224 22.66 6.98 22.68
N ASP A 225 22.14 8.20 22.52
CA ASP A 225 21.27 8.57 21.41
C ASP A 225 22.04 8.62 20.07
N LEU A 226 21.53 7.88 19.08
CA LEU A 226 22.08 7.84 17.72
C LEU A 226 21.38 8.84 16.77
N GLY A 227 20.27 9.47 17.18
CA GLY A 227 19.46 10.38 16.37
C GLY A 227 20.24 11.38 15.49
N PRO A 228 21.28 12.06 16.01
CA PRO A 228 22.08 13.01 15.22
C PRO A 228 22.88 12.39 14.06
N ARG A 229 23.08 11.07 14.06
CA ARG A 229 23.94 10.34 13.11
C ARG A 229 23.16 9.46 12.14
N LEU A 230 21.84 9.35 12.30
CA LEU A 230 21.01 8.47 11.50
C LEU A 230 20.62 9.15 10.19
N SER A 231 20.98 8.52 9.07
CA SER A 231 20.48 8.89 7.76
C SER A 231 19.13 8.21 7.53
N TYR A 232 18.04 8.98 7.61
CA TYR A 232 16.69 8.52 7.22
C TYR A 232 16.60 8.38 5.69
N LYS A 233 17.23 7.35 5.13
CA LYS A 233 17.09 6.99 3.71
C LYS A 233 16.14 5.81 3.62
N SER A 234 15.00 6.00 2.94
CA SER A 234 14.14 4.92 2.45
C SER A 234 13.64 3.94 3.52
N SER A 235 12.70 4.39 4.37
CA SER A 235 11.88 3.58 5.31
C SER A 235 12.63 2.63 6.26
N ARG A 236 13.94 2.78 6.38
CA ARG A 236 14.82 1.93 7.16
C ARG A 236 15.83 2.79 7.87
N ILE A 237 16.15 2.39 9.09
CA ILE A 237 17.17 3.04 9.90
C ILE A 237 18.32 2.07 10.05
N GLY A 238 19.50 2.47 9.58
CA GLY A 238 20.68 1.62 9.56
C GLY A 238 21.89 2.30 10.17
N TRP A 239 22.70 1.52 10.90
CA TRP A 239 23.99 1.95 11.45
C TRP A 239 24.91 0.75 11.60
N THR A 240 26.21 1.01 11.75
CA THR A 240 27.22 -0.01 12.01
C THR A 240 27.94 0.27 13.33
N MET A 241 28.42 -0.78 13.99
CA MET A 241 29.22 -0.68 15.21
C MET A 241 30.21 -1.84 15.30
N PRO A 242 31.48 -1.61 15.65
CA PRO A 242 32.41 -2.70 15.95
C PRO A 242 31.99 -3.39 17.26
N MET A 243 32.02 -4.72 17.27
CA MET A 243 31.73 -5.55 18.44
C MET A 243 32.87 -6.54 18.72
N GLN A 244 33.43 -6.48 19.93
CA GLN A 244 34.42 -7.44 20.40
C GLN A 244 33.79 -8.83 20.63
N PRO A 245 34.60 -9.90 20.70
CA PRO A 245 34.11 -11.23 21.06
C PRO A 245 33.32 -11.22 22.37
N GLY A 246 32.12 -11.79 22.37
CA GLY A 246 31.25 -11.84 23.54
C GLY A 246 30.62 -10.51 23.96
N GLN A 247 30.95 -9.38 23.30
CA GLN A 247 30.42 -8.07 23.65
C GLN A 247 28.89 -8.05 23.49
N LYS A 248 28.21 -7.46 24.48
CA LYS A 248 26.77 -7.19 24.46
C LYS A 248 26.51 -5.72 24.19
N ALA A 249 25.39 -5.44 23.53
CA ALA A 249 24.85 -4.11 23.30
C ALA A 249 23.34 -4.13 23.47
N THR A 250 22.79 -3.14 24.17
CA THR A 250 21.34 -2.96 24.29
C THR A 250 20.90 -1.88 23.31
N VAL A 251 20.04 -2.26 22.36
CA VAL A 251 19.47 -1.37 21.35
C VAL A 251 18.03 -1.07 21.75
N GLU A 252 17.69 0.20 21.92
CA GLU A 252 16.32 0.62 22.19
C GLU A 252 15.83 1.54 21.08
N ILE A 253 14.61 1.30 20.63
CA ILE A 253 13.98 1.99 19.50
C ILE A 253 12.57 2.36 19.92
N GLY A 254 12.22 3.64 19.78
CA GLY A 254 10.87 4.13 20.08
C GLY A 254 10.36 5.01 18.95
N TYR A 255 9.07 4.90 18.65
CA TYR A 255 8.40 5.83 17.75
C TYR A 255 6.90 5.90 18.05
N ARG A 256 6.26 6.95 17.54
CA ARG A 256 4.80 7.06 17.44
C ARG A 256 4.38 7.10 15.98
N SER A 257 3.29 6.45 15.66
CA SER A 257 2.78 6.39 14.29
C SER A 257 1.25 6.30 14.25
N ARG A 258 0.73 6.26 13.02
CA ARG A 258 -0.69 6.12 12.70
C ARG A 258 -0.82 5.09 11.59
N GLY A 259 -1.68 4.11 11.82
CA GLY A 259 -1.89 2.98 10.91
C GLY A 259 -3.36 2.72 10.62
N MET A 260 -3.60 1.76 9.72
CA MET A 260 -4.95 1.34 9.30
C MET A 260 -5.12 -0.18 9.39
N ASP A 261 -6.36 -0.64 9.54
CA ASP A 261 -6.81 -2.03 9.46
C ASP A 261 -6.19 -3.02 10.47
N TYR A 262 -4.88 -3.23 10.45
CA TYR A 262 -4.17 -4.17 11.30
C TYR A 262 -2.78 -3.69 11.73
N PHE A 263 -2.30 -4.29 12.81
CA PHE A 263 -0.92 -4.22 13.26
C PHE A 263 -0.35 -5.63 13.41
N TYR A 264 0.80 -5.90 12.81
CA TYR A 264 1.59 -7.11 13.00
C TYR A 264 2.95 -6.77 13.58
N TYR A 265 3.42 -7.64 14.47
CA TYR A 265 4.83 -7.79 14.78
C TYR A 265 5.34 -9.09 14.15
N GLN A 266 6.47 -9.03 13.44
CA GLN A 266 7.02 -10.16 12.69
C GLN A 266 8.49 -10.39 13.04
N VAL A 267 8.83 -11.67 13.23
CA VAL A 267 10.20 -12.20 13.25
C VAL A 267 10.40 -12.87 11.88
N PRO A 268 10.99 -12.20 10.88
CA PRO A 268 10.96 -12.67 9.49
C PRO A 268 12.02 -13.72 9.19
N GLU A 269 13.17 -13.67 9.88
CA GLU A 269 14.26 -14.62 9.67
C GLU A 269 14.09 -15.83 10.61
N PRO A 270 14.14 -17.07 10.10
CA PRO A 270 14.12 -18.25 10.95
C PRO A 270 15.32 -18.26 11.89
N ARG A 271 15.06 -18.11 13.19
CA ARG A 271 16.08 -18.20 14.24
C ARG A 271 15.49 -18.78 15.51
N GLU A 272 16.35 -19.28 16.37
CA GLU A 272 15.96 -19.62 17.73
C GLU A 272 15.59 -18.34 18.48
N ILE A 273 14.31 -18.23 18.88
CA ILE A 273 13.81 -17.11 19.67
C ILE A 273 14.15 -17.40 21.13
N ARG A 274 14.83 -16.48 21.80
CA ARG A 274 15.22 -16.58 23.21
C ARG A 274 14.85 -15.31 23.94
N ASN A 275 14.41 -15.43 25.20
CA ASN A 275 14.07 -14.30 26.08
C ASN A 275 13.21 -13.23 25.37
N PHE A 276 12.17 -13.68 24.67
CA PHE A 276 11.31 -12.82 23.88
C PHE A 276 10.04 -12.48 24.65
N ARG A 277 9.74 -11.18 24.69
CA ARG A 277 8.51 -10.63 25.24
C ARG A 277 7.89 -9.67 24.25
N LEU A 278 6.62 -9.88 23.97
CA LEU A 278 5.78 -8.89 23.29
C LEU A 278 4.57 -8.59 24.17
N ARG A 279 4.36 -7.32 24.47
CA ARG A 279 3.19 -6.81 25.20
C ARG A 279 2.48 -5.78 24.34
N MET A 280 1.23 -6.08 23.99
CA MET A 280 0.37 -5.18 23.25
C MET A 280 -0.77 -4.68 24.15
N GLU A 281 -0.85 -3.37 24.35
CA GLU A 281 -1.90 -2.71 25.11
C GLU A 281 -2.88 -2.05 24.14
N LEU A 282 -4.10 -2.55 24.09
CA LEU A 282 -5.20 -1.99 23.31
C LEU A 282 -6.04 -1.12 24.24
N ALA A 283 -6.03 0.19 24.05
CA ALA A 283 -6.65 1.14 24.98
C ALA A 283 -8.18 1.01 25.05
N ASP A 284 -8.81 0.70 23.92
CA ASP A 284 -10.26 0.78 23.70
C ASP A 284 -10.83 -0.38 22.86
N VAL A 285 -10.13 -1.52 22.84
CA VAL A 285 -10.56 -2.74 22.13
C VAL A 285 -10.78 -3.89 23.12
N GLN A 286 -12.00 -4.44 23.13
CA GLN A 286 -12.35 -5.63 23.92
C GLN A 286 -12.57 -6.86 23.04
N ASP A 287 -13.14 -6.66 21.85
CA ASP A 287 -13.43 -7.72 20.90
C ASP A 287 -12.21 -7.93 20.01
N LEU A 288 -11.44 -8.95 20.37
CA LEU A 288 -10.19 -9.28 19.70
C LEU A 288 -10.47 -10.10 18.45
N ASN A 289 -9.96 -9.64 17.31
CA ASN A 289 -9.91 -10.41 16.07
C ASN A 289 -8.44 -10.71 15.75
N TYR A 290 -8.11 -11.99 15.55
CA TYR A 290 -6.76 -12.43 15.21
C TYR A 290 -6.68 -12.64 13.70
N PRO A 291 -5.81 -11.90 13.01
CA PRO A 291 -5.61 -12.12 11.58
C PRO A 291 -5.08 -13.53 11.28
N GLU A 292 -5.31 -14.00 10.05
CA GLU A 292 -4.82 -15.30 9.60
C GLU A 292 -3.29 -15.40 9.72
N GLY A 293 -2.78 -16.58 10.13
CA GLY A 293 -1.35 -16.82 10.29
C GLY A 293 -0.71 -16.18 11.54
N CYS A 294 -1.50 -15.56 12.42
CA CYS A 294 -1.00 -15.05 13.69
C CYS A 294 -0.94 -16.13 14.77
N MET A 295 0.10 -16.06 15.60
CA MET A 295 0.12 -16.74 16.89
C MET A 295 -0.79 -16.00 17.87
N THR A 296 -1.72 -16.70 18.51
CA THR A 296 -2.57 -16.10 19.55
C THR A 296 -1.75 -15.69 20.77
N PRO A 297 -2.15 -14.62 21.49
CA PRO A 297 -1.50 -14.25 22.75
C PRO A 297 -1.50 -15.41 23.73
N MET A 298 -0.43 -15.56 24.49
CA MET A 298 -0.36 -16.55 25.57
C MET A 298 -1.17 -16.13 26.78
N LYS A 299 -1.33 -14.82 26.98
CA LYS A 299 -2.16 -14.26 28.05
C LYS A 299 -2.91 -13.03 27.58
N ILE A 300 -4.16 -12.94 28.00
CA ILE A 300 -5.08 -11.85 27.68
C ILE A 300 -5.64 -11.32 29.00
N THR A 301 -5.48 -10.03 29.26
CA THR A 301 -6.02 -9.38 30.46
C THR A 301 -6.90 -8.21 30.03
N LYS A 302 -8.19 -8.24 30.37
CA LYS A 302 -9.10 -7.10 30.12
C LYS A 302 -8.77 -5.96 31.08
N ASN A 303 -8.74 -4.72 30.57
CA ASN A 303 -8.47 -3.52 31.36
C ASN A 303 -9.57 -2.46 31.07
N GLY A 304 -10.72 -2.61 31.72
CA GLY A 304 -11.87 -1.74 31.53
C GLY A 304 -12.40 -1.82 30.10
N LYS A 305 -12.16 -0.75 29.30
CA LYS A 305 -12.55 -0.70 27.88
C LYS A 305 -11.52 -1.30 26.93
N GLY A 306 -10.33 -1.64 27.44
CA GLY A 306 -9.22 -2.15 26.65
C GLY A 306 -8.83 -3.58 27.01
N SER A 307 -7.76 -4.06 26.38
CA SER A 307 -7.18 -5.38 26.59
C SER A 307 -5.66 -5.31 26.53
N VAL A 308 -4.99 -6.15 27.31
CA VAL A 308 -3.54 -6.36 27.25
C VAL A 308 -3.29 -7.78 26.76
N LEU A 309 -2.48 -7.90 25.71
CA LEU A 309 -2.09 -9.15 25.07
C LEU A 309 -0.60 -9.38 25.32
N GLU A 310 -0.23 -10.57 25.79
CA GLU A 310 1.15 -10.91 26.14
C GLU A 310 1.59 -12.21 25.43
N TRP A 311 2.79 -12.18 24.85
CA TRP A 311 3.51 -13.32 24.32
C TRP A 311 4.87 -13.42 25.01
N HIS A 312 5.24 -14.64 25.40
CA HIS A 312 6.52 -14.93 26.05
C HIS A 312 7.11 -16.19 25.40
N LEU A 313 8.27 -16.08 24.77
CA LEU A 313 8.94 -17.21 24.11
C LEU A 313 10.36 -17.30 24.65
N ASP A 314 10.75 -18.50 25.09
CA ASP A 314 12.05 -18.82 25.68
C ASP A 314 12.79 -19.89 24.87
#